data_AF-A0A6C0IUH7-F1
#
_entry.id   AF-A0A6C0IUH7-F1
#
_cell.length_a   1.000
_cell.length_b   1.000
_cell.length_c   1.000
_cell.angle_alpha   90.00
_cell.angle_beta   90.00
_cell.angle_gamma   90.00
#
_symmetry.space_group_name_H-M   'P 1'
#
loop_
_entity.id
_entity.type
_entity.pdbx_description
1 polymer ?
#
loop_
_entity_poly.entity_id
_entity_poly.type
_entity_poly.pdbx_seq_one_letter_code
_entity_poly.pdbx_strand_id
1 'polypeptide(L)'
;MLISGSIGITILENNNKIIILLADDHSNTTYCDNNSLDYHIDIKDFLKKELDNEQQILLEEIPRAGFNLQELWPNSPHTQNLKNLFLDNKEINGIDIRPYLIPFSWDNLETDSTPELAEYSIIKYISKLNDFFKLEGNFYNNIFYPIMKKVIIYNNGLGKNLIHIKDKFIKLRKEIYQLDKPIIYYFNNKRYILEEISNICDEIMEFNTLLNVFTTNKKSIIHAGLFHSFNMLTWLINSYNFKILYKNGINQFPPNESRNDIKACVYVPINVPSNNKS
;
A
#
# COMPACT_ATOMS: atom_id res chain seq x y z
N MET A 1 7.52 17.55 16.23
CA MET A 1 6.30 16.94 16.81
C MET A 1 6.47 15.44 16.72
N LEU A 2 6.23 14.70 17.80
CA LEU A 2 6.26 13.23 17.73
C LEU A 2 4.90 12.69 17.32
N ILE A 3 4.88 11.68 16.46
CA ILE A 3 3.70 10.93 16.07
C ILE A 3 3.87 9.49 16.55
N SER A 4 2.89 9.01 17.30
CA SER A 4 2.76 7.64 17.77
C SER A 4 1.92 6.81 16.79
N GLY A 5 2.40 5.63 16.40
CA GLY A 5 1.70 4.73 15.46
C GLY A 5 2.26 4.71 14.04
N SER A 6 3.52 5.10 13.85
CA SER A 6 4.29 4.86 12.63
C SER A 6 5.75 4.64 13.00
N ILE A 7 6.46 3.78 12.28
CA ILE A 7 7.87 3.45 12.54
C ILE A 7 8.85 4.24 11.68
N GLY A 8 8.38 4.88 10.60
CA GLY A 8 9.20 5.69 9.72
C GLY A 8 8.40 6.75 8.99
N ILE A 9 9.04 7.89 8.74
CA ILE A 9 8.50 8.94 7.87
C ILE A 9 9.53 9.35 6.82
N THR A 10 9.07 9.54 5.59
CA THR A 10 9.83 10.20 4.52
C THR A 10 8.98 11.27 3.85
N ILE A 11 9.50 12.51 3.78
CA ILE A 11 8.84 13.63 3.11
C ILE A 11 9.56 13.90 1.79
N LEU A 12 8.80 13.95 0.71
CA LEU A 12 9.28 14.03 -0.67
C LEU A 12 8.68 15.24 -1.39
N GLU A 13 9.44 15.83 -2.30
CA GLU A 13 8.98 16.93 -3.16
C GLU A 13 9.37 16.73 -4.63
N ASN A 14 8.45 17.09 -5.53
CA ASN A 14 8.74 17.34 -6.94
C ASN A 14 7.79 18.41 -7.51
N ASN A 15 8.32 19.51 -8.08
CA ASN A 15 7.53 20.57 -8.73
C ASN A 15 6.33 21.05 -7.90
N ASN A 16 6.57 21.36 -6.62
CA ASN A 16 5.54 21.71 -5.64
C ASN A 16 4.52 20.60 -5.34
N LYS A 17 4.76 19.33 -5.68
CA LYS A 17 3.97 18.21 -5.14
C LYS A 17 4.69 17.67 -3.92
N ILE A 18 4.02 17.70 -2.76
CA ILE A 18 4.53 17.12 -1.51
C ILE A 18 3.85 15.77 -1.26
N ILE A 19 4.67 14.78 -0.92
CA ILE A 19 4.23 13.46 -0.46
C ILE A 19 4.85 13.18 0.90
N ILE A 20 4.04 12.79 1.88
CA ILE A 20 4.51 12.21 3.14
C ILE A 20 4.23 10.71 3.08
N LEU A 21 5.28 9.90 3.12
CA LEU A 21 5.18 8.45 3.30
C LEU A 21 5.40 8.11 4.77
N LEU A 22 4.42 7.47 5.38
CA LEU A 22 4.48 6.91 6.73
C LEU A 22 4.57 5.40 6.63
N ALA A 23 5.71 4.86 7.07
CA ALA A 23 5.97 3.43 7.13
C ALA A 23 5.41 2.88 8.45
N ASP A 24 4.74 1.74 8.35
CA ASP A 24 4.14 1.06 9.48
C ASP A 24 4.68 -0.36 9.68
N ASP A 25 4.72 -0.78 10.95
CA ASP A 25 4.81 -2.17 11.35
C ASP A 25 3.49 -2.50 12.02
N HIS A 26 2.58 -3.10 11.25
CA HIS A 26 1.19 -3.30 11.66
C HIS A 26 1.08 -4.17 12.92
N SER A 27 2.12 -4.97 13.19
CA SER A 27 2.21 -5.85 14.35
C SER A 27 2.70 -5.14 15.62
N ASN A 28 3.17 -3.89 15.51
CA ASN A 28 3.86 -3.21 16.58
C ASN A 28 2.89 -2.74 17.70
N THR A 29 3.24 -3.10 18.92
CA THR A 29 2.53 -2.73 20.15
C THR A 29 3.33 -1.79 21.05
N THR A 30 4.52 -1.34 20.61
CA THR A 30 5.41 -0.43 21.32
C THR A 30 5.37 0.94 20.67
N TYR A 31 4.95 1.95 21.44
CA TYR A 31 4.64 3.29 20.96
C TYR A 31 5.59 4.35 21.55
N CYS A 32 5.33 5.63 21.28
CA CYS A 32 6.06 6.73 21.94
C CYS A 32 5.97 6.61 23.46
N ASP A 33 7.09 6.86 24.16
CA ASP A 33 7.11 6.81 25.63
C ASP A 33 6.29 7.97 26.21
N ASN A 34 5.23 7.66 26.96
CA ASN A 34 4.38 8.67 27.64
C ASN A 34 5.13 9.52 28.68
N ASN A 35 6.32 9.06 29.10
CA ASN A 35 7.19 9.75 30.06
C ASN A 35 8.28 10.60 29.38
N SER A 36 8.31 10.67 28.04
CA SER A 36 9.24 11.55 27.33
C SER A 36 8.80 13.01 27.50
N LEU A 37 9.77 13.93 27.56
CA LEU A 37 9.54 15.38 27.69
C LEU A 37 8.83 15.97 26.43
N ASP A 38 8.72 15.18 25.37
CA ASP A 38 8.13 15.58 24.10
C ASP A 38 6.66 15.15 24.03
N TYR A 39 5.75 16.12 23.87
CA TYR A 39 4.35 15.85 23.58
C TYR A 39 4.24 15.09 22.25
N HIS A 40 3.59 13.92 22.28
CA HIS A 40 3.27 13.13 21.09
C HIS A 40 1.78 13.20 20.75
N ILE A 41 1.45 12.95 19.49
CA ILE A 41 0.07 12.80 19.02
C ILE A 41 -0.12 11.41 18.40
N ASP A 42 -1.31 10.85 18.52
CA ASP A 42 -1.67 9.61 17.83
C ASP A 42 -1.72 9.84 16.30
N ILE A 43 -1.29 8.85 15.53
CA ILE A 43 -1.30 8.91 14.07
C ILE A 43 -2.71 9.19 13.52
N LYS A 44 -3.76 8.66 14.16
CA LYS A 44 -5.15 8.97 13.81
C LYS A 44 -5.42 10.47 13.89
N ASP A 45 -5.02 11.10 14.99
CA ASP A 45 -5.27 12.52 15.22
C ASP A 45 -4.44 13.39 14.27
N PHE A 46 -3.21 12.96 13.96
CA PHE A 46 -2.40 13.59 12.92
C PHE A 46 -3.10 13.55 11.55
N LEU A 47 -3.51 12.36 11.10
CA LEU A 47 -4.16 12.20 9.80
C LEU A 47 -5.50 12.93 9.73
N LYS A 48 -6.27 12.93 10.82
CA LYS A 48 -7.52 13.70 10.91
C LYS A 48 -7.26 15.19 10.78
N LYS A 49 -6.27 15.73 11.50
CA LYS A 49 -5.89 17.14 11.37
C LYS A 49 -5.47 17.48 9.93
N GLU A 50 -4.74 16.60 9.26
CA GLU A 50 -4.31 16.81 7.87
C GLU A 50 -5.49 16.72 6.89
N LEU A 51 -6.44 15.82 7.14
CA LEU A 51 -7.71 15.75 6.41
C LEU A 51 -8.54 17.03 6.58
N ASP A 52 -8.66 17.54 7.81
CA ASP A 52 -9.36 18.81 8.12
C ASP A 52 -8.68 20.02 7.45
N ASN A 53 -7.38 19.92 7.16
CA ASN A 53 -6.64 20.90 6.35
C ASN A 53 -6.74 20.61 4.84
N GLU A 54 -7.75 19.83 4.45
CA GLU A 54 -8.07 19.41 3.09
C GLU A 54 -6.95 18.67 2.34
N GLN A 55 -6.06 17.98 3.04
CA GLN A 55 -5.01 17.19 2.39
C GLN A 55 -5.52 15.82 1.96
N GLN A 56 -4.85 15.20 0.99
CA GLN A 56 -5.22 13.86 0.55
C GLN A 56 -4.62 12.81 1.48
N ILE A 57 -5.47 11.96 2.06
CA ILE A 57 -5.05 10.84 2.90
C ILE A 57 -5.30 9.53 2.15
N LEU A 58 -4.25 8.73 2.01
CA LEU A 58 -4.23 7.42 1.38
C LEU A 58 -3.83 6.39 2.45
N LEU A 59 -4.73 5.44 2.76
CA LEU A 59 -4.57 4.56 3.93
C LEU A 59 -4.68 3.08 3.53
N GLU A 60 -3.70 2.28 3.95
CA GLU A 60 -3.73 0.82 3.76
C GLU A 60 -4.74 0.14 4.70
N GLU A 61 -4.74 0.56 5.96
CA GLU A 61 -5.57 0.00 7.03
C GLU A 61 -7.05 0.34 6.86
N ILE A 62 -7.72 -0.40 5.98
CA ILE A 62 -9.15 -0.28 5.69
C ILE A 62 -9.89 -1.58 6.03
N PRO A 63 -11.21 -1.52 6.28
CA PRO A 63 -12.04 -2.71 6.30
C PRO A 63 -11.92 -3.44 4.96
N ARG A 64 -11.60 -4.73 5.01
CA ARG A 64 -11.55 -5.56 3.80
C ARG A 64 -12.99 -5.79 3.32
N ALA A 65 -13.28 -5.31 2.11
CA ALA A 65 -14.59 -5.48 1.49
C ALA A 65 -14.61 -6.77 0.65
N GLY A 66 -15.54 -7.68 0.99
CA GLY A 66 -15.71 -8.94 0.29
C GLY A 66 -14.64 -9.98 0.65
N PHE A 67 -15.09 -11.23 0.77
CA PHE A 67 -14.36 -12.38 1.33
C PHE A 67 -14.15 -12.26 2.86
N ASN A 68 -14.42 -13.36 3.57
CA ASN A 68 -14.14 -13.50 5.01
C ASN A 68 -12.63 -13.54 5.26
N LEU A 69 -11.93 -12.45 4.94
CA LEU A 69 -10.51 -12.31 5.24
C LEU A 69 -10.38 -12.01 6.73
N GLN A 70 -9.67 -12.89 7.44
CA GLN A 70 -9.35 -12.71 8.85
C GLN A 70 -8.69 -11.35 9.06
N GLU A 71 -9.13 -10.64 10.10
CA GLU A 71 -8.45 -9.44 10.61
C GLU A 71 -7.00 -9.83 10.94
N LEU A 72 -6.03 -9.24 10.25
CA LEU A 72 -4.62 -9.61 10.43
C LEU A 72 -4.06 -9.06 11.75
N TRP A 73 -4.51 -7.89 12.19
CA TRP A 73 -3.94 -7.17 13.34
C TRP A 73 -4.98 -6.67 14.34
N PRO A 74 -5.86 -7.55 14.86
CA PRO A 74 -6.94 -7.15 15.77
C PRO A 74 -6.41 -6.56 17.09
N ASN A 75 -5.19 -6.94 17.48
CA ASN A 75 -4.57 -6.57 18.75
C ASN A 75 -3.65 -5.35 18.64
N SER A 76 -3.56 -4.70 17.48
CA SER A 76 -2.69 -3.55 17.26
C SER A 76 -3.51 -2.25 17.34
N PRO A 77 -3.43 -1.48 18.45
CA PRO A 77 -4.29 -0.31 18.67
C PRO A 77 -4.31 0.72 17.53
N HIS A 78 -3.15 1.04 16.96
CA HIS A 78 -3.07 2.05 15.88
C HIS A 78 -3.79 1.58 14.61
N THR A 79 -3.64 0.30 14.22
CA THR A 79 -4.34 -0.24 13.03
C THR A 79 -5.86 -0.17 13.19
N GLN A 80 -6.39 -0.49 14.38
CA GLN A 80 -7.83 -0.42 14.67
C GLN A 80 -8.32 1.04 14.69
N ASN A 81 -7.52 1.95 15.26
CA ASN A 81 -7.82 3.38 15.25
C ASN A 81 -7.87 3.97 13.82
N LEU A 82 -6.95 3.57 12.96
CA LEU A 82 -6.88 3.98 11.55
C LEU A 82 -8.05 3.41 10.73
N LYS A 83 -8.41 2.15 10.97
CA LYS A 83 -9.61 1.55 10.36
C LYS A 83 -10.89 2.29 10.73
N ASN A 84 -11.05 2.65 12.00
CA ASN A 84 -12.19 3.45 12.45
C ASN A 84 -12.17 4.85 11.82
N LEU A 85 -11.00 5.48 11.71
CA LEU A 85 -10.85 6.75 10.99
C LEU A 85 -11.33 6.64 9.54
N PHE A 86 -10.97 5.57 8.83
CA PHE A 86 -11.45 5.33 7.47
C PHE A 86 -12.98 5.19 7.40
N LEU A 87 -13.57 4.39 8.30
CA LEU A 87 -15.01 4.16 8.35
C LEU A 87 -15.81 5.46 8.61
N ASP A 88 -15.27 6.32 9.45
CA ASP A 88 -15.90 7.59 9.82
C ASP A 88 -15.74 8.68 8.73
N ASN A 89 -14.79 8.53 7.79
CA ASN A 89 -14.41 9.59 6.84
C ASN A 89 -14.36 9.10 5.40
N LYS A 90 -15.42 9.37 4.63
CA LYS A 90 -15.55 8.99 3.21
C LYS A 90 -14.54 9.64 2.26
N GLU A 91 -13.84 10.68 2.72
CA GLU A 91 -12.84 11.41 1.94
C GLU A 91 -11.47 10.74 1.95
N ILE A 92 -11.22 9.80 2.87
CA ILE A 92 -9.99 9.01 2.91
C ILE A 92 -10.08 7.94 1.82
N ASN A 93 -9.02 7.80 1.03
CA ASN A 93 -8.93 6.74 0.03
C ASN A 93 -8.23 5.52 0.62
N GLY A 94 -8.91 4.38 0.56
CA GLY A 94 -8.33 3.08 0.89
C GLY A 94 -7.43 2.59 -0.25
N ILE A 95 -6.24 2.10 0.07
CA ILE A 95 -5.29 1.66 -0.96
C ILE A 95 -5.24 0.14 -1.16
N ASP A 96 -5.69 -0.68 -0.20
CA ASP A 96 -5.71 -2.14 -0.37
C ASP A 96 -6.78 -2.58 -1.38
N ILE A 97 -6.33 -2.76 -2.62
CA ILE A 97 -7.16 -3.18 -3.76
C ILE A 97 -6.97 -4.65 -4.13
N ARG A 98 -6.16 -5.41 -3.38
CA ARG A 98 -5.85 -6.81 -3.68
C ARG A 98 -7.08 -7.72 -3.75
N PRO A 99 -8.15 -7.53 -2.95
CA PRO A 99 -9.40 -8.30 -3.10
C PRO A 99 -10.06 -8.20 -4.50
N TYR A 100 -9.72 -7.16 -5.27
CA TYR A 100 -10.19 -7.00 -6.66
C TYR A 100 -9.27 -7.66 -7.69
N LEU A 101 -8.07 -8.11 -7.30
CA LEU A 101 -7.04 -8.64 -8.21
C LEU A 101 -6.94 -10.17 -8.16
N ILE A 102 -7.25 -10.77 -7.02
CA ILE A 102 -7.25 -12.23 -6.81
C ILE A 102 -8.51 -12.65 -6.03
N PRO A 103 -8.96 -13.91 -6.17
CA PRO A 103 -10.17 -14.38 -5.47
C PRO A 103 -9.94 -14.66 -3.98
N PHE A 104 -8.72 -14.99 -3.56
CA PHE A 104 -8.31 -15.25 -2.18
C PHE A 104 -6.77 -15.22 -2.09
N SER A 105 -6.19 -15.17 -0.87
CA SER A 105 -4.73 -15.34 -0.71
C SER A 105 -4.35 -16.81 -0.78
N TRP A 106 -3.29 -17.14 -1.51
CA TRP A 106 -2.79 -18.51 -1.58
C TRP A 106 -2.27 -19.04 -0.23
N ASP A 107 -1.87 -18.15 0.68
CA ASP A 107 -1.49 -18.51 2.06
C ASP A 107 -2.61 -19.22 2.81
N ASN A 108 -3.88 -19.00 2.40
CA ASN A 108 -5.01 -19.71 2.98
C ASN A 108 -4.87 -21.23 2.82
N LEU A 109 -4.15 -21.71 1.80
CA LEU A 109 -3.89 -23.15 1.60
C LEU A 109 -3.04 -23.77 2.71
N GLU A 110 -2.32 -22.98 3.51
CA GLU A 110 -1.55 -23.46 4.67
C GLU A 110 -2.46 -23.93 5.81
N THR A 111 -3.67 -23.37 5.90
CA THR A 111 -4.58 -23.58 7.04
C THR A 111 -5.95 -24.12 6.61
N ASP A 112 -6.32 -23.95 5.34
CA ASP A 112 -7.57 -24.40 4.73
C ASP A 112 -7.26 -25.13 3.41
N SER A 113 -7.34 -26.46 3.46
CA SER A 113 -7.17 -27.34 2.30
C SER A 113 -8.50 -27.81 1.71
N THR A 114 -9.59 -27.05 1.88
CA THR A 114 -10.87 -27.39 1.27
C THR A 114 -10.73 -27.55 -0.25
N PRO A 115 -11.48 -28.49 -0.86
CA PRO A 115 -11.42 -28.69 -2.31
C PRO A 115 -11.72 -27.43 -3.12
N GLU A 116 -12.56 -26.52 -2.59
CA GLU A 116 -12.89 -25.24 -3.25
C GLU A 116 -11.67 -24.35 -3.45
N LEU A 117 -10.81 -24.23 -2.43
CA LEU A 117 -9.56 -23.47 -2.53
C LEU A 117 -8.49 -24.28 -3.28
N ALA A 118 -8.27 -25.53 -2.88
CA ALA A 118 -7.18 -26.35 -3.40
C ALA A 118 -7.30 -26.63 -4.90
N GLU A 119 -8.50 -26.96 -5.39
CA GLU A 119 -8.76 -27.29 -6.79
C GLU A 119 -9.07 -26.07 -7.66
N TYR A 120 -8.96 -24.86 -7.10
CA TYR A 120 -9.19 -23.63 -7.86
C TYR A 120 -8.20 -23.52 -9.03
N SER A 121 -8.71 -23.33 -10.25
CA SER A 121 -7.88 -23.25 -11.46
C SER A 121 -6.92 -22.05 -11.41
N ILE A 122 -5.64 -22.27 -11.72
CA ILE A 122 -4.65 -21.18 -11.73
C ILE A 122 -4.99 -20.08 -12.76
N ILE A 123 -5.56 -20.44 -13.92
CA ILE A 123 -6.02 -19.45 -14.91
C ILE A 123 -7.09 -18.56 -14.31
N LYS A 124 -8.08 -19.17 -13.64
CA LYS A 124 -9.15 -18.42 -12.98
C LYS A 124 -8.61 -17.58 -11.83
N TYR A 125 -7.54 -18.02 -11.16
CA TYR A 125 -6.95 -17.31 -10.05
C TYR A 125 -6.30 -16.00 -10.51
N ILE A 126 -5.60 -16.03 -11.65
CA ILE A 126 -4.93 -14.85 -12.23
C ILE A 126 -5.80 -14.07 -13.24
N SER A 127 -7.08 -14.44 -13.42
CA SER A 127 -7.88 -13.86 -14.50
C SER A 127 -8.10 -12.37 -14.33
N LYS A 128 -8.35 -11.90 -13.10
CA LYS A 128 -8.54 -10.47 -12.84
C LYS A 128 -7.26 -9.65 -13.03
N LEU A 129 -6.09 -10.24 -12.80
CA LEU A 129 -4.81 -9.61 -13.17
C LEU A 129 -4.68 -9.45 -14.69
N ASN A 130 -5.10 -10.46 -15.45
CA ASN A 130 -5.13 -10.36 -16.91
C ASN A 130 -6.11 -9.28 -17.39
N ASP A 131 -7.27 -9.15 -16.74
CA ASP A 131 -8.26 -8.10 -17.03
C ASP A 131 -7.70 -6.70 -16.73
N PHE A 132 -6.95 -6.56 -15.62
CA PHE A 132 -6.23 -5.31 -15.29
C PHE A 132 -5.33 -4.86 -16.46
N PHE A 133 -4.48 -5.74 -16.98
CA PHE A 133 -3.54 -5.37 -18.07
C PHE A 133 -4.22 -5.20 -19.44
N LYS A 134 -5.42 -5.77 -19.61
CA LYS A 134 -6.26 -5.53 -20.79
C LYS A 134 -7.10 -4.26 -20.68
N LEU A 135 -7.12 -3.64 -19.50
CA LEU A 135 -7.99 -2.49 -19.20
C LEU A 135 -9.48 -2.86 -19.32
N GLU A 136 -9.85 -4.02 -18.78
CA GLU A 136 -11.19 -4.59 -18.84
C GLU A 136 -11.73 -4.94 -17.44
N GLY A 137 -13.04 -5.21 -17.36
CA GLY A 137 -13.69 -5.73 -16.16
C GLY A 137 -14.03 -4.68 -15.09
N ASN A 138 -14.58 -5.17 -13.98
CA ASN A 138 -15.12 -4.33 -12.91
C ASN A 138 -14.05 -3.47 -12.21
N PHE A 139 -12.86 -4.03 -11.99
CA PHE A 139 -11.75 -3.28 -11.40
C PHE A 139 -11.39 -2.08 -12.27
N TYR A 140 -11.24 -2.30 -13.59
CA TYR A 140 -10.93 -1.21 -14.51
C TYR A 140 -12.01 -0.13 -14.49
N ASN A 141 -13.27 -0.52 -14.68
CA ASN A 141 -14.40 0.41 -14.80
C ASN A 141 -14.66 1.22 -13.54
N ASN A 142 -14.56 0.59 -12.36
CA ASN A 142 -15.00 1.20 -11.10
C ASN A 142 -13.88 1.81 -10.27
N ILE A 143 -12.63 1.37 -10.46
CA ILE A 143 -11.48 1.82 -9.66
C ILE A 143 -10.47 2.53 -10.55
N PHE A 144 -9.86 1.80 -11.49
CA PHE A 144 -8.71 2.30 -12.24
C PHE A 144 -9.05 3.47 -13.17
N TYR A 145 -10.07 3.32 -14.01
CA TYR A 145 -10.46 4.31 -15.01
C TYR A 145 -10.91 5.65 -14.37
N PRO A 146 -11.73 5.67 -13.30
CA PRO A 146 -12.05 6.90 -12.58
C PRO A 146 -10.84 7.62 -12.01
N ILE A 147 -9.83 6.90 -11.50
CA ILE A 147 -8.58 7.50 -11.00
C ILE A 147 -7.79 8.10 -12.17
N MET A 148 -7.57 7.31 -13.22
CA MET A 148 -6.82 7.75 -14.41
C MET A 148 -7.39 9.03 -15.03
N LYS A 149 -8.72 9.16 -15.09
CA LYS A 149 -9.39 10.37 -15.59
C LYS A 149 -9.15 11.62 -14.75
N LYS A 150 -8.82 11.45 -13.47
CA LYS A 150 -8.56 12.55 -12.53
C LYS A 150 -7.09 12.88 -12.40
N VAL A 151 -6.18 12.13 -13.01
CA VAL A 151 -4.74 12.44 -12.96
C VAL A 151 -4.49 13.80 -13.60
N ILE A 152 -3.96 14.74 -12.82
CA ILE A 152 -3.64 16.10 -13.26
C ILE A 152 -2.13 16.37 -13.28
N ILE A 153 -1.34 15.56 -12.59
CA ILE A 153 0.12 15.63 -12.60
C ILE A 153 0.67 14.53 -13.49
N TYR A 154 1.08 14.89 -14.70
CA TYR A 154 1.66 13.94 -15.65
C TYR A 154 3.13 13.67 -15.31
N ASN A 155 3.46 12.39 -15.10
CA ASN A 155 4.81 11.94 -14.79
C ASN A 155 5.18 10.70 -15.61
N ASN A 156 6.33 10.71 -16.27
CA ASN A 156 6.77 9.59 -17.09
C ASN A 156 7.08 8.31 -16.28
N GLY A 157 7.33 8.45 -14.98
CA GLY A 157 7.48 7.37 -14.02
C GLY A 157 6.25 6.46 -13.93
N LEU A 158 5.03 7.00 -14.14
CA LEU A 158 3.80 6.21 -14.16
C LEU A 158 3.82 5.16 -15.29
N GLY A 159 4.23 5.59 -16.48
CA GLY A 159 4.35 4.68 -17.64
C GLY A 159 5.43 3.63 -17.42
N LYS A 160 6.59 4.03 -16.88
CA LYS A 160 7.69 3.09 -16.55
C LYS A 160 7.25 2.05 -15.53
N ASN A 161 6.55 2.48 -14.47
CA ASN A 161 6.04 1.58 -13.43
C ASN A 161 5.04 0.57 -14.01
N LEU A 162 4.03 1.03 -14.77
CA LEU A 162 3.05 0.14 -15.39
C LEU A 162 3.69 -0.88 -16.36
N ILE A 163 4.68 -0.46 -17.15
CA ILE A 163 5.42 -1.34 -18.06
C ILE A 163 6.18 -2.40 -17.27
N HIS A 164 6.90 -2.02 -16.21
CA HIS A 164 7.64 -2.94 -15.34
C HIS A 164 6.74 -4.05 -14.77
N ILE A 165 5.59 -3.67 -14.20
CA ILE A 165 4.63 -4.62 -13.63
C ILE A 165 4.07 -5.54 -14.73
N LYS A 166 3.73 -4.97 -15.90
CA LYS A 166 3.24 -5.74 -17.05
C LYS A 166 4.26 -6.77 -17.55
N ASP A 167 5.53 -6.40 -17.63
CA ASP A 167 6.60 -7.29 -18.07
C ASP A 167 6.79 -8.46 -17.10
N LYS A 168 6.72 -8.19 -15.78
CA LYS A 168 6.68 -9.25 -14.76
C LYS A 168 5.51 -10.20 -14.96
N PHE A 169 4.30 -9.68 -15.18
CA PHE A 169 3.12 -10.52 -15.42
C PHE A 169 3.23 -11.36 -16.69
N ILE A 170 3.76 -10.78 -17.78
CA ILE A 170 3.99 -11.52 -19.03
C ILE A 170 5.00 -12.66 -18.80
N LYS A 171 6.07 -12.41 -18.04
CA LYS A 171 7.06 -13.44 -17.70
C LYS A 171 6.42 -14.56 -16.87
N LEU A 172 5.70 -14.20 -15.80
CA LEU A 172 4.98 -15.14 -14.94
C LEU A 172 4.02 -16.02 -15.76
N ARG A 173 3.23 -15.45 -16.67
CA ARG A 173 2.31 -16.21 -17.53
C ARG A 173 3.00 -17.24 -18.41
N LYS A 174 4.24 -17.00 -18.83
CA LYS A 174 5.02 -17.99 -19.60
C LYS A 174 5.48 -19.15 -18.73
N GLU A 175 5.71 -18.92 -17.44
CA GLU A 175 6.12 -19.96 -16.47
C GLU A 175 4.95 -20.84 -16.02
N ILE A 176 3.73 -20.29 -16.04
CA ILE A 176 2.48 -21.04 -15.87
C ILE A 176 2.18 -21.82 -17.17
N TYR A 177 3.03 -22.79 -17.48
CA TYR A 177 3.03 -23.56 -18.73
C TYR A 177 1.87 -24.59 -18.79
N GLN A 178 1.34 -24.99 -17.63
CA GLN A 178 0.23 -25.94 -17.51
C GLN A 178 -0.98 -25.22 -16.92
N LEU A 179 -1.60 -24.39 -17.77
CA LEU A 179 -2.72 -23.53 -17.42
C LEU A 179 -3.90 -24.29 -16.78
N ASP A 180 -4.01 -25.60 -17.01
CA ASP A 180 -5.12 -26.42 -16.51
C ASP A 180 -4.90 -26.94 -15.08
N LYS A 181 -3.75 -26.67 -14.46
CA LYS A 181 -3.44 -27.16 -13.11
C LYS A 181 -4.17 -26.35 -12.03
N PRO A 182 -4.62 -27.02 -10.95
CA PRO A 182 -5.17 -26.34 -9.79
C PRO A 182 -4.09 -25.61 -8.99
N ILE A 183 -4.49 -24.64 -8.17
CA ILE A 183 -3.56 -23.85 -7.36
C ILE A 183 -2.74 -24.72 -6.39
N ILE A 184 -3.31 -25.82 -5.88
CA ILE A 184 -2.61 -26.75 -4.97
C ILE A 184 -1.37 -27.40 -5.62
N TYR A 185 -1.38 -27.61 -6.94
CA TYR A 185 -0.22 -28.10 -7.65
C TYR A 185 0.93 -27.11 -7.57
N TYR A 186 0.66 -25.82 -7.76
CA TYR A 186 1.66 -24.76 -7.66
C TYR A 186 2.12 -24.56 -6.22
N PHE A 187 1.20 -24.62 -5.25
CA PHE A 187 1.54 -24.53 -3.83
C PHE A 187 2.56 -25.61 -3.42
N ASN A 188 2.34 -26.85 -3.83
CA ASN A 188 3.20 -27.98 -3.46
C ASN A 188 4.52 -28.07 -4.26
N ASN A 189 4.54 -27.62 -5.52
CA ASN A 189 5.67 -27.89 -6.42
C ASN A 189 6.42 -26.62 -6.88
N LYS A 190 5.76 -25.46 -6.86
CA LYS A 190 6.24 -24.20 -7.44
C LYS A 190 5.72 -22.98 -6.66
N ARG A 191 5.84 -23.02 -5.32
CA ARG A 191 5.32 -21.97 -4.43
C ARG A 191 5.75 -20.56 -4.84
N TYR A 192 6.97 -20.42 -5.35
CA TYR A 192 7.51 -19.17 -5.89
C TYR A 192 6.61 -18.51 -6.97
N ILE A 193 5.84 -19.27 -7.74
CA ILE A 193 4.89 -18.72 -8.72
C ILE A 193 3.75 -17.98 -8.01
N LEU A 194 3.27 -18.50 -6.89
CA LEU A 194 2.19 -17.90 -6.09
C LEU A 194 2.70 -16.66 -5.33
N GLU A 195 3.94 -16.73 -4.85
CA GLU A 195 4.66 -15.58 -4.29
C GLU A 195 4.79 -14.46 -5.33
N GLU A 196 5.20 -14.79 -6.56
CA GLU A 196 5.28 -13.80 -7.65
C GLU A 196 3.91 -13.21 -8.04
N ILE A 197 2.82 -13.99 -7.98
CA ILE A 197 1.46 -13.45 -8.17
C ILE A 197 1.14 -12.41 -7.09
N SER A 198 1.51 -12.70 -5.84
CA SER A 198 1.28 -11.79 -4.71
C SER A 198 2.11 -10.52 -4.83
N ASN A 199 3.39 -10.67 -5.19
CA ASN A 199 4.29 -9.55 -5.47
C ASN A 199 3.73 -8.63 -6.57
N ILE A 200 3.16 -9.19 -7.63
CA ILE A 200 2.50 -8.40 -8.69
C ILE A 200 1.26 -7.68 -8.16
N CYS A 201 0.45 -8.33 -7.30
CA CYS A 201 -0.72 -7.68 -6.69
C CYS A 201 -0.31 -6.49 -5.82
N ASP A 202 0.75 -6.65 -5.03
CA ASP A 202 1.31 -5.59 -4.19
C ASP A 202 1.86 -4.44 -5.04
N GLU A 203 2.60 -4.73 -6.12
CA GLU A 203 3.09 -3.68 -7.03
C GLU A 203 1.96 -2.93 -7.75
N ILE A 204 0.85 -3.62 -8.10
CA ILE A 204 -0.34 -2.96 -8.67
C ILE A 204 -1.00 -2.06 -7.62
N MET A 205 -1.09 -2.50 -6.36
CA MET A 205 -1.61 -1.71 -5.24
C MET A 205 -0.78 -0.43 -5.03
N GLU A 206 0.54 -0.56 -5.00
CA GLU A 206 1.48 0.55 -4.89
C GLU A 206 1.37 1.51 -6.08
N PHE A 207 1.31 0.98 -7.31
CA PHE A 207 1.09 1.79 -8.50
C PHE A 207 -0.23 2.56 -8.46
N ASN A 208 -1.33 1.90 -8.07
CA ASN A 208 -2.64 2.54 -7.94
C ASN A 208 -2.63 3.62 -6.84
N THR A 209 -1.87 3.43 -5.77
CA THR A 209 -1.65 4.44 -4.73
C THR A 209 -0.95 5.66 -5.32
N LEU A 210 0.15 5.47 -6.06
CA LEU A 210 0.87 6.56 -6.71
C LEU A 210 0.02 7.27 -7.78
N LEU A 211 -0.84 6.56 -8.49
CA LEU A 211 -1.82 7.18 -9.40
C LEU A 211 -2.77 8.14 -8.65
N ASN A 212 -3.30 7.71 -7.50
CA ASN A 212 -4.16 8.57 -6.66
C ASN A 212 -3.42 9.82 -6.17
N VAL A 213 -2.13 9.72 -5.82
CA VAL A 213 -1.32 10.89 -5.44
C VAL A 213 -1.34 11.96 -6.54
N PHE A 214 -1.33 11.56 -7.81
CA PHE A 214 -1.28 12.48 -8.95
C PHE A 214 -2.65 12.99 -9.42
N THR A 215 -3.74 12.66 -8.73
CA THR A 215 -5.07 13.22 -9.03
C THR A 215 -5.31 14.59 -8.40
N THR A 216 -4.34 15.13 -7.65
CA THR A 216 -4.47 16.41 -6.95
C THR A 216 -3.11 17.07 -6.74
N ASN A 217 -3.09 18.41 -6.68
CA ASN A 217 -1.92 19.20 -6.29
C ASN A 217 -1.77 19.34 -4.76
N LYS A 218 -2.78 18.93 -4.00
CA LYS A 218 -2.76 18.91 -2.52
C LYS A 218 -1.59 18.06 -2.02
N LYS A 219 -1.14 18.29 -0.78
CA LYS A 219 -0.20 17.37 -0.13
C LYS A 219 -0.87 16.00 -0.02
N SER A 220 -0.14 14.95 -0.35
CA SER A 220 -0.62 13.57 -0.18
C SER A 220 0.11 12.92 0.99
N ILE A 221 -0.63 12.28 1.88
CA ILE A 221 -0.10 11.51 3.00
C ILE A 221 -0.50 10.07 2.77
N ILE A 222 0.49 9.18 2.68
CA ILE A 222 0.31 7.75 2.52
C ILE A 222 0.74 7.07 3.81
N HIS A 223 -0.14 6.24 4.37
CA HIS A 223 0.18 5.35 5.48
C HIS A 223 0.05 3.89 5.02
N ALA A 224 1.17 3.19 5.02
CA ALA A 224 1.29 1.82 4.52
C ALA A 224 2.41 1.06 5.23
N GLY A 225 2.31 -0.27 5.22
CA GLY A 225 3.33 -1.16 5.76
C GLY A 225 4.71 -0.87 5.19
N LEU A 226 5.75 -1.12 6.00
CA LEU A 226 7.15 -0.78 5.68
C LEU A 226 7.59 -1.26 4.29
N PHE A 227 7.20 -2.46 3.90
CA PHE A 227 7.50 -3.02 2.59
C PHE A 227 6.92 -2.16 1.44
N HIS A 228 5.61 -1.87 1.49
CA HIS A 228 4.94 -1.06 0.47
C HIS A 228 5.44 0.38 0.45
N SER A 229 5.60 0.98 1.63
CA SER A 229 6.16 2.32 1.78
C SER A 229 7.57 2.42 1.18
N PHE A 230 8.42 1.40 1.36
CA PHE A 230 9.75 1.34 0.78
C PHE A 230 9.75 1.19 -0.75
N ASN A 231 8.88 0.35 -1.31
CA ASN A 231 8.76 0.18 -2.75
C ASN A 231 8.27 1.46 -3.44
N MET A 232 7.23 2.10 -2.88
CA MET A 232 6.75 3.39 -3.36
C MET A 232 7.83 4.48 -3.28
N LEU A 233 8.61 4.53 -2.20
CA LEU A 233 9.74 5.44 -2.05
C LEU A 233 10.77 5.25 -3.18
N THR A 234 11.14 3.99 -3.44
CA THR A 234 12.09 3.60 -4.50
C THR A 234 11.62 4.10 -5.87
N TRP A 235 10.35 3.86 -6.18
CA TRP A 235 9.74 4.37 -7.41
C TRP A 235 9.82 5.90 -7.47
N LEU A 236 9.30 6.58 -6.45
CA LEU A 236 9.19 8.04 -6.40
C LEU A 236 10.56 8.73 -6.65
N ILE A 237 11.63 8.22 -6.06
CA ILE A 237 12.99 8.74 -6.26
C ILE A 237 13.50 8.42 -7.66
N ASN A 238 13.51 7.13 -8.04
CA ASN A 238 14.26 6.67 -9.20
C ASN A 238 13.56 6.90 -10.53
N SER A 239 12.24 7.03 -10.53
CA SER A 239 11.45 7.12 -11.76
C SER A 239 10.57 8.36 -11.84
N TYR A 240 10.13 8.91 -10.70
CA TYR A 240 9.24 10.07 -10.68
C TYR A 240 9.98 11.36 -10.34
N ASN A 241 11.30 11.30 -10.12
CA ASN A 241 12.20 12.42 -9.83
C ASN A 241 11.85 13.21 -8.56
N PHE A 242 11.32 12.55 -7.54
CA PHE A 242 11.14 13.16 -6.23
C PHE A 242 12.45 13.26 -5.46
N LYS A 243 12.60 14.35 -4.71
CA LYS A 243 13.71 14.57 -3.78
C LYS A 243 13.23 14.34 -2.36
N ILE A 244 14.05 13.67 -1.55
CA ILE A 244 13.79 13.56 -0.11
C ILE A 244 14.11 14.91 0.54
N LEU A 245 13.13 15.50 1.21
CA LEU A 245 13.30 16.68 2.05
C LEU A 245 13.63 16.30 3.49
N TYR A 246 13.05 15.21 3.97
CA TYR A 246 13.18 14.77 5.36
C TYR A 246 12.97 13.27 5.49
N LYS A 247 13.66 12.65 6.44
CA LYS A 247 13.50 11.25 6.80
C LYS A 247 13.77 11.04 8.29
N ASN A 248 12.95 10.23 8.96
CA ASN A 248 13.15 9.82 10.35
C ASN A 248 12.58 8.42 10.59
N GLY A 249 13.15 7.68 11.53
CA GLY A 249 12.79 6.29 11.82
C GLY A 249 13.16 5.32 10.69
N ILE A 250 12.48 4.18 10.68
CA ILE A 250 12.74 3.03 9.82
C ILE A 250 11.97 3.18 8.50
N ASN A 251 12.69 3.48 7.42
CA ASN A 251 12.11 3.57 6.07
C ASN A 251 12.91 2.76 5.05
N GLN A 252 13.53 1.67 5.48
CA GLN A 252 14.23 0.71 4.63
C GLN A 252 13.66 -0.68 4.89
N PHE A 253 13.55 -1.47 3.84
CA PHE A 253 13.14 -2.86 3.93
C PHE A 253 14.20 -3.77 3.27
N PRO A 254 14.65 -4.84 3.95
CA PRO A 254 14.38 -5.16 5.35
C PRO A 254 14.93 -4.08 6.31
N PRO A 255 14.37 -3.94 7.53
CA PRO A 255 14.87 -2.97 8.50
C PRO A 255 16.29 -3.33 8.95
N ASN A 256 17.13 -2.31 9.19
CA ASN A 256 18.50 -2.48 9.71
C ASN A 256 18.53 -2.75 11.23
N GLU A 257 17.40 -2.55 11.91
CA GLU A 257 17.25 -2.73 13.35
C GLU A 257 16.54 -4.06 13.66
N SER A 258 16.81 -4.61 14.85
CA SER A 258 16.10 -5.80 15.30
C SER A 258 14.62 -5.46 15.54
N ARG A 259 13.69 -6.36 15.17
CA ARG A 259 12.24 -6.11 15.33
C ARG A 259 11.85 -5.76 16.78
N ASN A 260 12.58 -6.24 17.77
CA ASN A 260 12.29 -6.01 19.18
C ASN A 260 12.60 -4.59 19.64
N ASP A 261 13.41 -3.83 18.89
CA ASP A 261 13.82 -2.47 19.24
C ASP A 261 12.98 -1.40 18.52
N ILE A 262 12.09 -1.81 17.61
CA ILE A 262 11.30 -0.90 16.79
C ILE A 262 10.17 -0.30 17.63
N LYS A 263 10.26 1.02 17.88
CA LYS A 263 9.14 1.80 18.43
C LYS A 263 8.35 2.45 17.30
N ALA A 264 7.03 2.35 17.32
CA ALA A 264 6.12 3.10 16.45
C ALA A 264 6.03 4.57 16.92
N CYS A 265 7.14 5.28 16.80
CA CYS A 265 7.28 6.69 17.17
C CYS A 265 8.20 7.41 16.20
N VAL A 266 7.68 8.42 15.49
CA VAL A 266 8.45 9.20 14.51
C VAL A 266 8.37 10.69 14.77
N TYR A 267 9.46 11.39 14.48
CA TYR A 267 9.50 12.84 14.52
C TYR A 267 9.07 13.42 13.17
N VAL A 268 8.10 14.34 13.22
CA VAL A 268 7.67 15.12 12.08
C VAL A 268 8.06 16.59 12.30
N PRO A 269 8.74 17.23 11.33
CA PRO A 269 9.08 18.64 11.42
C PRO A 269 7.82 19.51 11.46
N ILE A 270 7.83 20.55 12.30
CA ILE A 270 6.67 21.42 12.55
C ILE A 270 6.27 22.22 11.29
N ASN A 271 7.25 22.51 10.43
CA ASN A 271 7.05 23.22 9.15
C ASN A 271 7.24 22.26 7.98
N VAL A 272 6.27 21.37 7.74
CA VAL A 272 6.18 20.70 6.44
C VAL A 272 5.62 21.70 5.43
N PRO A 273 6.27 21.94 4.27
CA PRO A 273 5.75 22.85 3.27
C PRO A 273 4.29 22.53 2.92
N SER A 274 3.42 23.52 3.05
CA SER A 274 2.03 23.44 2.57
C SER A 274 1.96 23.93 1.13
N ASN A 275 1.30 23.17 0.25
CA ASN A 275 0.97 23.60 -1.11
C ASN A 275 -0.18 24.61 -1.11
N ASN A 276 0.01 25.76 -0.49
CA ASN A 276 -0.95 26.86 -0.56
C ASN A 276 -0.57 27.78 -1.71
N LYS A 277 -0.79 27.30 -2.94
CA LYS A 277 -1.01 28.19 -4.08
C LYS A 277 -2.30 27.74 -4.77
N SER A 278 -3.37 28.44 -4.39
CA SER A 278 -4.66 28.52 -5.08
C SER A 278 -4.48 28.88 -6.55
#